data_AF-A0AAN4HL57-F1
#
_entry.id   AF-A0AAN4HL57-F1
#
_cell.length_a   1.000
_cell.length_b   1.000
_cell.length_c   1.000
_cell.angle_alpha   90.00
_cell.angle_beta   90.00
_cell.angle_gamma   90.00
#
_symmetry.space_group_name_H-M   'P 1'
#
loop_
_entity.id
_entity.type
_entity.pdbx_description
1 polymer ?
#
loop_
_entity_poly.entity_id
_entity_poly.type
_entity_poly.pdbx_seq_one_letter_code
_entity_poly.pdbx_strand_id
1 'polypeptide(L)'
;MVSIWLGNIKTQNQLEKYVNLTYDEDGESVPSKFFVDFNIDMDETDEDFIEKAVLEEKSDNISALLEGCSYEEIILPKIRGYVNVNKLYNAVILIYNFEYENLVNSFEDFDYITSTSYLQ
;
A
#
# COMPACT_ATOMS: atom_id res chain seq x y z
N MET A 1 4.67 8.45 -9.28
CA MET A 1 5.15 8.26 -7.90
C MET A 1 4.73 6.87 -7.43
N VAL A 2 5.32 6.35 -6.36
CA VAL A 2 4.79 5.19 -5.64
C VAL A 2 4.31 5.66 -4.29
N SER A 3 3.07 5.31 -3.94
CA SER A 3 2.48 5.60 -2.64
C SER A 3 2.50 4.34 -1.78
N ILE A 4 2.89 4.49 -0.51
CA ILE A 4 3.20 3.36 0.37
C ILE A 4 2.30 3.42 1.61
N TRP A 5 1.63 2.30 1.89
CA TRP A 5 0.92 2.05 3.13
C TRP A 5 1.53 0.86 3.86
N LEU A 6 1.52 0.94 5.18
CA LEU A 6 1.87 -0.16 6.06
C LEU A 6 0.69 -0.49 6.95
N GLY A 7 0.47 -1.78 7.22
CA GLY A 7 -0.65 -2.19 8.05
C GLY A 7 -0.45 -3.49 8.80
N ASN A 8 -1.52 -3.93 9.46
CA ASN A 8 -1.58 -5.20 10.15
C ASN A 8 -2.75 -6.03 9.64
N ILE A 9 -2.49 -7.27 9.23
CA ILE A 9 -3.53 -8.17 8.75
C ILE A 9 -3.15 -9.63 8.96
N LYS A 10 -4.13 -10.53 9.09
CA LYS A 10 -3.84 -11.92 9.49
C LYS A 10 -3.32 -12.79 8.36
N THR A 11 -3.79 -12.58 7.13
CA THR A 11 -3.44 -13.43 5.99
C THR A 11 -3.39 -12.65 4.69
N GLN A 12 -2.60 -13.15 3.73
CA GLN A 12 -2.53 -12.61 2.37
C GLN A 12 -3.92 -12.53 1.72
N ASN A 13 -4.76 -13.56 1.89
CA ASN A 13 -6.12 -13.57 1.32
C ASN A 13 -7.02 -12.46 1.90
N GLN A 14 -6.82 -12.08 3.17
CA GLN A 14 -7.55 -10.95 3.75
C GLN A 14 -7.06 -9.61 3.17
N LEU A 15 -5.76 -9.48 2.91
CA LEU A 15 -5.20 -8.30 2.25
C LEU A 15 -5.71 -8.16 0.81
N GLU A 16 -5.72 -9.25 0.06
CA GLU A 16 -6.26 -9.27 -1.30
C GLU A 16 -7.74 -8.85 -1.32
N LYS A 17 -8.57 -9.39 -0.43
CA LYS A 17 -9.98 -8.99 -0.33
C LYS A 17 -10.19 -7.53 0.09
N TYR A 18 -9.27 -6.99 0.87
CA TYR A 18 -9.35 -5.60 1.32
C TYR A 18 -8.98 -4.62 0.19
N VAL A 19 -8.02 -4.99 -0.66
CA VAL A 19 -7.40 -4.09 -1.64
C VAL A 19 -7.92 -4.29 -3.07
N ASN A 20 -8.16 -5.53 -3.50
CA ASN A 20 -8.56 -5.81 -4.88
C ASN A 20 -9.89 -5.17 -5.23
N LEU A 21 -9.96 -4.59 -6.42
CA LEU A 21 -11.21 -4.16 -7.01
C LEU A 21 -12.14 -5.36 -7.16
N THR A 22 -13.43 -5.08 -7.03
CA THR A 22 -14.49 -6.06 -7.27
C THR A 22 -15.36 -5.58 -8.40
N TYR A 23 -16.13 -6.49 -8.99
CA TYR A 23 -17.03 -6.18 -10.09
C TYR A 23 -18.44 -6.56 -9.69
N ASP A 24 -19.41 -5.72 -10.06
CA ASP A 24 -20.82 -6.03 -9.85
C ASP A 24 -21.36 -7.03 -10.89
N GLU A 25 -22.67 -7.28 -10.87
CA GLU A 25 -23.31 -8.24 -11.77
C GLU A 25 -23.25 -7.83 -13.24
N ASP A 26 -23.10 -6.54 -13.52
CA ASP A 26 -22.98 -5.97 -14.86
C ASP A 26 -21.52 -5.91 -15.34
N GLY A 27 -20.57 -6.28 -14.46
CA GLY A 27 -19.14 -6.24 -14.74
C GLY A 27 -18.53 -4.86 -14.56
N GLU A 28 -19.25 -3.93 -13.95
CA GLU A 28 -18.74 -2.60 -13.62
C GLU A 28 -17.85 -2.67 -12.37
N SER A 29 -16.76 -1.92 -12.38
CA SER A 29 -15.83 -1.87 -11.24
C SER A 29 -16.50 -1.19 -10.04
N VAL A 30 -16.26 -1.79 -8.87
CA VAL A 30 -16.72 -1.30 -7.58
C VAL A 30 -15.47 -1.04 -6.72
N PRO A 31 -15.36 0.15 -6.09
CA PRO A 31 -14.19 0.48 -5.28
C PRO A 31 -14.05 -0.53 -4.13
N SER A 32 -12.82 -1.00 -3.94
CA SER A 32 -12.53 -1.90 -2.82
C SER A 32 -12.60 -1.16 -1.49
N LYS A 33 -12.64 -1.91 -0.39
CA LYS A 33 -12.72 -1.30 0.95
C LYS A 33 -11.51 -0.39 1.22
N PHE A 34 -10.31 -0.76 0.75
CA PHE A 34 -9.13 0.08 0.85
C PHE A 34 -9.30 1.44 0.14
N PHE A 35 -9.85 1.45 -1.08
CA PHE A 35 -10.08 2.69 -1.82
C PHE A 35 -11.08 3.59 -1.10
N VAL A 36 -12.16 3.02 -0.56
CA VAL A 36 -13.15 3.76 0.24
C VAL A 36 -12.53 4.32 1.52
N ASP A 37 -11.82 3.49 2.28
CA ASP A 37 -11.25 3.86 3.59
C ASP A 37 -10.20 4.98 3.47
N PHE A 38 -9.44 5.00 2.36
CA PHE A 38 -8.45 6.04 2.06
C PHE A 38 -8.95 7.13 1.10
N ASN A 39 -10.23 7.13 0.73
CA ASN A 39 -10.79 8.11 -0.20
C ASN A 39 -9.97 8.26 -1.50
N ILE A 40 -9.63 7.12 -2.10
CA ILE A 40 -8.95 7.02 -3.40
C ILE A 40 -10.03 6.78 -4.45
N ASP A 41 -10.03 7.58 -5.52
CA ASP A 41 -10.89 7.32 -6.66
C ASP A 41 -10.34 6.12 -7.45
N MET A 42 -11.19 5.15 -7.75
CA MET A 42 -10.78 3.93 -8.46
C MET A 42 -10.32 4.20 -9.89
N ASP A 43 -10.68 5.36 -10.47
CA ASP A 43 -10.24 5.77 -11.79
C ASP A 43 -8.83 6.41 -11.79
N GLU A 44 -8.23 6.67 -10.63
CA GLU A 44 -6.90 7.30 -10.52
C GLU A 44 -5.73 6.30 -10.65
N THR A 45 -5.99 5.00 -10.53
CA THR A 45 -4.97 3.96 -10.61
C THR A 45 -5.52 2.65 -11.15
N ASP A 46 -4.65 1.82 -11.70
CA ASP A 46 -5.00 0.50 -12.23
C ASP A 46 -4.63 -0.58 -11.20
N GLU A 47 -5.44 -1.64 -11.11
CA GLU A 47 -5.16 -2.78 -10.21
C GLU A 47 -3.83 -3.47 -10.52
N ASP A 48 -3.39 -3.43 -11.78
CA ASP A 48 -2.08 -3.96 -12.22
C ASP A 48 -0.90 -3.17 -11.62
N PHE A 49 -1.11 -1.94 -11.13
CA PHE A 49 -0.10 -1.13 -10.45
C PHE A 49 -0.15 -1.28 -8.93
N ILE A 50 -0.94 -2.20 -8.38
CA ILE A 50 -1.06 -2.42 -6.94
C ILE A 50 -0.30 -3.68 -6.51
N GLU A 51 0.80 -3.47 -5.81
CA GLU A 51 1.55 -4.53 -5.15
C GLU A 51 1.21 -4.60 -3.67
N LYS A 52 1.12 -5.81 -3.13
CA LYS A 52 0.69 -6.03 -1.74
C LYS A 52 1.20 -7.36 -1.20
N ALA A 53 1.74 -7.32 0.02
CA ALA A 53 2.30 -8.50 0.66
C ALA A 53 2.02 -8.50 2.16
N VAL A 54 1.89 -9.71 2.71
CA VAL A 54 1.86 -9.97 4.15
C VAL A 54 3.11 -10.72 4.58
N LEU A 55 3.84 -10.17 5.54
CA LEU A 55 5.01 -10.78 6.15
C LEU A 55 4.62 -11.84 7.18
N GLU A 56 5.47 -12.86 7.32
CA GLU A 56 5.31 -13.90 8.35
C GLU A 56 5.43 -13.32 9.77
N GLU A 57 6.38 -12.41 9.98
CA GLU A 57 6.61 -11.73 11.24
C GLU A 57 6.41 -10.22 11.11
N LYS A 58 5.91 -9.60 12.18
CA LYS A 58 5.78 -8.14 12.21
C LYS A 58 7.15 -7.48 12.34
N SER A 59 7.30 -6.32 11.72
CA SER A 59 8.52 -5.53 11.71
C SER A 59 8.22 -4.04 11.87
N ASP A 60 9.13 -3.32 12.51
CA ASP A 60 9.22 -1.85 12.52
C ASP A 60 10.37 -1.36 11.63
N ASN A 61 11.02 -2.25 10.89
CA ASN A 61 12.08 -1.92 9.96
C ASN A 61 11.53 -1.78 8.54
N ILE A 62 11.52 -0.55 8.01
CA ILE A 62 11.04 -0.26 6.66
C ILE A 62 11.70 -1.11 5.56
N SER A 63 12.96 -1.52 5.77
CA SER A 63 13.68 -2.37 4.82
C SER A 63 13.14 -3.79 4.79
N ALA A 64 12.82 -4.34 5.96
CA ALA A 64 12.23 -5.67 6.06
C ALA A 64 10.77 -5.64 5.55
N LEU A 65 10.03 -4.55 5.83
CA LEU A 65 8.64 -4.39 5.40
C LEU A 65 8.47 -4.29 3.88
N LEU A 66 9.47 -3.74 3.17
CA LEU A 66 9.48 -3.64 1.72
C LEU A 66 10.26 -4.77 1.04
N GLU A 67 10.81 -5.72 1.81
CA GLU A 67 11.68 -6.77 1.26
C GLU A 67 10.97 -7.57 0.15
N GLY A 68 11.56 -7.60 -1.03
CA GLY A 68 11.02 -8.29 -2.21
C GLY A 68 9.91 -7.54 -2.95
N CYS A 69 9.55 -6.33 -2.52
CA CYS A 69 8.66 -5.46 -3.29
C CYS A 69 9.38 -4.94 -4.55
N SER A 70 8.62 -4.65 -5.60
CA SER A 70 9.18 -4.11 -6.83
C SER A 70 9.88 -2.76 -6.60
N TYR A 71 11.03 -2.55 -7.24
CA TYR A 71 11.82 -1.32 -7.13
C TYR A 71 12.28 -0.96 -5.71
N GLU A 72 12.28 -1.90 -4.75
CA GLU A 72 12.72 -1.65 -3.38
C GLU A 72 14.12 -1.02 -3.30
N GLU A 73 15.02 -1.39 -4.22
CA GLU A 73 16.39 -0.92 -4.30
C GLU A 73 16.49 0.56 -4.70
N ILE A 74 15.45 1.09 -5.36
CA ILE A 74 15.31 2.50 -5.73
C ILE A 74 14.52 3.27 -4.65
N ILE A 75 13.48 2.65 -4.09
CA ILE A 75 12.55 3.26 -3.12
C ILE A 75 13.24 3.44 -1.75
N LEU A 76 13.88 2.38 -1.23
CA LEU A 76 14.44 2.36 0.11
C LEU A 76 15.48 3.45 0.37
N PRO A 77 16.45 3.71 -0.53
CA PRO A 77 17.40 4.81 -0.34
C PRO A 77 16.74 6.19 -0.23
N LYS A 78 15.58 6.38 -0.86
CA LYS A 78 14.86 7.67 -0.85
C LYS A 78 14.12 7.88 0.47
N ILE A 79 13.56 6.83 1.07
CA ILE A 79 12.65 6.98 2.23
C ILE A 79 13.33 6.74 3.58
N ARG A 80 14.39 5.91 3.66
CA ARG A 80 15.05 5.52 4.91
C ARG A 80 15.58 6.69 5.76
N GLY A 81 15.81 7.85 5.15
CA GLY A 81 16.32 9.04 5.84
C GLY A 81 15.28 9.85 6.60
N TYR A 82 13.98 9.68 6.32
CA TYR A 82 12.92 10.50 6.91
C TYR A 82 11.68 9.72 7.34
N VAL A 83 11.43 8.53 6.78
CA VAL A 83 10.36 7.65 7.24
C VAL A 83 10.78 7.00 8.55
N ASN A 84 10.01 7.27 9.61
CA ASN A 84 10.19 6.64 10.90
C ASN A 84 8.99 5.75 11.23
N VAL A 85 9.23 4.44 11.26
CA VAL A 85 8.20 3.42 11.51
C VAL A 85 8.14 3.18 13.02
N ASN A 86 7.12 3.74 13.69
CA ASN A 86 6.99 3.72 15.15
C ASN A 86 6.06 2.62 15.68
N LYS A 87 5.63 1.69 14.82
CA LYS A 87 4.72 0.58 15.14
C LYS A 87 5.19 -0.68 14.41
N LEU A 88 4.77 -1.83 14.92
CA LEU A 88 4.98 -3.10 14.25
C LEU A 88 3.89 -3.33 13.18
N TYR A 89 4.32 -3.60 11.95
CA TYR A 89 3.45 -3.90 10.81
C TYR A 89 3.79 -5.27 10.23
N ASN A 90 2.84 -5.91 9.56
CA ASN A 90 3.12 -7.10 8.73
C ASN A 90 2.46 -7.05 7.36
N ALA A 91 1.92 -5.91 6.94
CA ALA A 91 1.36 -5.75 5.62
C ALA A 91 1.94 -4.50 4.96
N VAL A 92 2.16 -4.60 3.66
CA VAL A 92 2.54 -3.47 2.80
C VAL A 92 1.60 -3.42 1.61
N ILE A 93 1.22 -2.20 1.22
CA ILE A 93 0.51 -1.92 -0.02
C ILE A 93 1.30 -0.81 -0.73
N LEU A 94 1.68 -1.05 -1.98
CA LEU A 94 2.30 -0.07 -2.86
C LEU A 94 1.40 0.16 -4.06
N ILE A 95 1.16 1.42 -4.39
CA ILE A 95 0.47 1.80 -5.62
C ILE A 95 1.44 2.60 -6.48
N TYR A 96 1.85 2.00 -7.60
CA TYR A 96 2.73 2.60 -8.59
C TYR A 96 1.96 3.56 -9.51
N ASN A 97 2.70 4.44 -10.20
CA ASN A 97 2.15 5.51 -11.03
C ASN A 97 1.13 6.43 -10.32
N PHE A 98 1.11 6.43 -8.99
CA PHE A 98 0.12 7.11 -8.18
C PHE A 98 0.77 7.92 -7.05
N GLU A 99 0.31 9.15 -6.86
CA GLU A 99 0.69 10.01 -5.73
C GLU A 99 -0.55 10.29 -4.89
N TYR A 100 -0.64 9.65 -3.73
CA TYR A 100 -1.75 9.84 -2.83
C TYR A 100 -1.74 11.24 -2.22
N GLU A 101 -2.88 11.92 -2.25
CA GLU A 101 -3.02 13.30 -1.76
C GLU A 101 -3.03 13.44 -0.23
N ASN A 102 -2.78 12.36 0.50
CA ASN A 102 -2.74 12.31 1.97
C ASN A 102 -4.04 12.80 2.64
N LEU A 103 -5.19 12.46 2.06
CA LEU A 103 -6.51 12.82 2.58
C LEU A 103 -6.83 12.07 3.89
N VAL A 104 -6.37 10.82 4.01
CA VAL A 104 -6.51 9.95 5.17
C VAL A 104 -5.14 9.36 5.54
N ASN A 105 -4.56 9.85 6.65
CA ASN A 105 -3.24 9.38 7.10
C ASN A 105 -3.29 7.96 7.71
N SER A 106 -4.40 7.60 8.35
CA SER A 106 -4.58 6.34 9.08
C SER A 106 -6.03 5.91 9.06
N PHE A 107 -6.28 4.62 8.81
CA PHE A 107 -7.60 4.00 8.95
C PHE A 107 -7.45 2.59 9.53
N GLU A 108 -8.10 2.34 10.66
CA GLU A 108 -8.00 1.08 11.42
C GLU A 108 -6.54 0.61 11.60
N ASP A 109 -6.18 -0.51 10.98
CA ASP A 109 -4.89 -1.17 11.10
C ASP A 109 -3.87 -0.73 10.03
N PHE A 110 -4.21 0.25 9.18
CA PHE A 110 -3.35 0.74 8.08
C PHE A 110 -3.01 2.23 8.24
N ASP A 111 -1.76 2.55 7.94
CA ASP A 111 -1.22 3.91 7.94
C ASP A 111 -0.63 4.21 6.55
N TYR A 112 -0.98 5.37 5.97
CA TYR A 112 -0.24 5.94 4.85
C TYR A 112 1.12 6.44 5.36
N ILE A 113 2.19 6.10 4.64
CA ILE A 113 3.56 6.39 5.07
C ILE A 113 4.15 7.56 4.31
N THR A 114 4.18 7.45 2.99
CA THR A 114 4.76 8.46 2.09
C THR A 114 4.48 8.12 0.64
N SER A 115 4.73 9.09 -0.24
CA SER A 115 4.87 8.88 -1.67
C SER A 115 6.26 9.33 -2.11
N THR A 116 6.90 8.55 -2.98
CA THR A 116 8.25 8.85 -3.49
C THR A 116 8.38 8.49 -4.96
N SER A 117 9.38 9.03 -5.65
CA SER A 117 9.68 8.60 -7.02
C SER A 117 10.32 7.21 -7.00
N TYR A 118 9.94 6.34 -7.93
CA TYR A 118 10.56 5.03 -8.18
C TYR A 118 11.08 4.89 -9.62
N LEU A 119 10.82 5.90 -10.46
CA LEU A 119 11.48 6.11 -11.74
C LEU A 119 12.69 7.04 -11.54
N GLN A 120 13.74 6.82 -12.33
CA GLN A 120 14.94 7.68 -12.36
C GLN A 120 14.68 9.00 -13.10
#